data_AF-A0A2K6A147-F1
#
_entry.id   AF-A0A2K6A147-F1
#
_cell.length_a   1.000
_cell.length_b   1.000
_cell.length_c   1.000
_cell.angle_alpha   90.00
_cell.angle_beta   90.00
_cell.angle_gamma   90.00
#
_symmetry.space_group_name_H-M   'P 1'
#
loop_
_entity.id
_entity.type
_entity.pdbx_description
1 polymer ?
#
loop_
_entity_poly.entity_id
_entity_poly.type
_entity_poly.pdbx_seq_one_letter_code
_entity_poly.pdbx_strand_id
1 'polypeptide(L)'
;MSVNGAVWGRVRSRLRAFPERLAACGAEAAAYGRCVQASTAPGGSLSKDLCAREFEALRSCFAAAVGGRGPLLALPLQDPGGPSFPLLSRWFKV
;
A
#
# COMPACT_ATOMS: atom_id res chain seq x y z
N MET A 1 -19.20 -26.64 16.97
CA MET A 1 -18.63 -25.58 16.11
C MET A 1 -17.33 -26.10 15.50
N SER A 2 -17.15 -26.03 14.18
CA SER A 2 -15.94 -26.56 13.53
C SER A 2 -14.76 -25.60 13.70
N VAL A 3 -13.57 -26.14 14.00
CA VAL A 3 -12.30 -25.39 14.09
C VAL A 3 -12.04 -24.60 12.81
N ASN A 4 -12.42 -25.16 11.66
CA ASN A 4 -12.32 -24.49 10.36
C ASN A 4 -13.20 -23.23 10.29
N GLY A 5 -14.39 -23.25 10.89
CA GLY A 5 -15.27 -22.09 10.97
C GLY A 5 -14.66 -20.93 11.77
N ALA A 6 -13.95 -21.24 12.86
CA ALA A 6 -13.26 -20.22 13.66
C ALA A 6 -12.06 -19.59 12.93
N VAL A 7 -11.31 -20.39 12.15
CA VAL A 7 -10.20 -19.91 11.31
C VAL A 7 -10.71 -18.99 10.21
N TRP A 8 -11.72 -19.43 9.44
CA TRP A 8 -12.33 -18.63 8.38
C TRP A 8 -13.01 -17.36 8.91
N GLY A 9 -13.59 -17.42 10.12
CA GLY A 9 -14.11 -16.26 10.82
C GLY A 9 -13.03 -15.19 11.06
N ARG A 10 -11.86 -15.58 11.60
CA ARG A 10 -10.74 -14.66 11.83
C ARG A 10 -10.20 -14.04 10.54
N VAL A 11 -10.03 -14.85 9.48
CA VAL A 11 -9.56 -14.36 8.18
C VAL A 11 -10.53 -13.30 7.63
N ARG A 12 -11.85 -13.59 7.65
CA ARG A 12 -12.87 -12.67 7.15
C ARG A 12 -12.92 -11.38 7.96
N SER A 13 -12.78 -11.45 9.29
CA SER A 13 -12.71 -10.26 10.14
C SER A 13 -11.47 -9.40 9.82
N ARG A 14 -10.31 -10.01 9.58
CA ARG A 14 -9.09 -9.28 9.19
C ARG A 14 -9.24 -8.60 7.84
N LEU A 15 -9.84 -9.27 6.85
CA LEU A 15 -10.11 -8.70 5.53
C LEU A 15 -11.10 -7.54 5.60
N ARG A 16 -12.13 -7.62 6.45
CA ARG A 16 -13.09 -6.51 6.64
C ARG A 16 -12.47 -5.29 7.32
N ALA A 17 -11.55 -5.48 8.25
CA ALA A 17 -10.86 -4.38 8.93
C ALA A 17 -9.69 -3.79 8.13
N PHE A 18 -9.31 -4.42 7.02
CA PHE A 18 -8.15 -4.02 6.23
C PHE A 18 -8.29 -2.64 5.57
N PRO A 19 -9.43 -2.27 4.94
CA PRO A 19 -9.59 -0.96 4.32
C PRO A 19 -9.45 0.18 5.34
N GLU A 20 -10.10 0.04 6.50
CA GLU A 20 -10.02 1.01 7.60
C GLU A 20 -8.59 1.19 8.12
N ARG A 21 -7.83 0.09 8.23
CA ARG A 21 -6.41 0.14 8.62
C ARG A 21 -5.55 0.88 7.60
N LEU A 22 -5.79 0.68 6.30
CA LEU A 22 -5.06 1.41 5.27
C LEU A 22 -5.49 2.88 5.16
N ALA A 23 -6.76 3.19 5.42
CA ALA A 23 -7.27 4.56 5.42
C ALA A 23 -6.56 5.44 6.46
N ALA A 24 -6.07 4.85 7.56
CA ALA A 24 -5.23 5.55 8.53
C ALA A 24 -3.91 6.12 7.94
N CYS A 25 -3.43 5.56 6.83
CA CYS A 25 -2.24 6.03 6.10
C CYS A 25 -2.56 7.06 5.00
N GLY A 26 -3.72 7.73 5.10
CA GLY A 26 -4.19 8.65 4.07
C GLY A 26 -3.30 9.87 3.88
N ALA A 27 -2.60 10.33 4.92
CA ALA A 27 -1.71 11.47 4.85
C ALA A 27 -0.47 11.19 3.96
N GLU A 28 0.15 10.03 4.15
CA GLU A 28 1.28 9.54 3.37
C GLU A 28 0.85 9.25 1.93
N ALA A 29 -0.34 8.68 1.74
CA ALA A 29 -0.91 8.43 0.41
C ALA A 29 -1.13 9.73 -0.37
N ALA A 30 -1.65 10.76 0.30
CA ALA A 30 -1.84 12.07 -0.30
C ALA A 30 -0.50 12.76 -0.63
N ALA A 31 0.54 12.58 0.20
CA ALA A 31 1.87 13.11 -0.08
C ALA A 31 2.50 12.46 -1.32
N TYR A 32 2.45 11.14 -1.42
CA TYR A 32 2.90 10.40 -2.60
C TYR A 32 2.13 10.81 -3.87
N GLY A 33 0.80 10.89 -3.78
CA GLY A 33 -0.05 11.33 -4.88
C GLY A 33 0.29 12.74 -5.38
N ARG A 34 0.56 13.69 -4.47
CA ARG A 34 0.99 15.05 -4.85
C ARG A 34 2.34 15.06 -5.58
N CYS A 35 3.31 14.27 -5.12
CA CYS A 35 4.60 14.15 -5.80
C CYS A 35 4.41 13.60 -7.22
N VAL A 36 3.68 12.50 -7.37
CA VAL A 36 3.40 11.89 -8.68
C VAL A 36 2.69 12.88 -9.61
N GLN A 37 1.64 13.55 -9.12
CA GLN A 37 0.90 14.54 -9.90
C GLN A 37 1.80 15.68 -10.38
N ALA A 38 2.65 16.22 -9.50
CA ALA A 38 3.61 17.26 -9.86
C ALA A 38 4.61 16.79 -10.92
N SER A 39 5.10 15.55 -10.82
CA SER A 39 6.02 14.96 -11.81
C SER A 39 5.37 14.61 -13.15
N THR A 40 4.04 14.45 -13.19
CA THR A 40 3.26 14.21 -14.42
C THR A 40 2.66 15.49 -15.03
N ALA A 41 2.99 16.67 -14.49
CA ALA A 41 2.60 17.94 -15.08
C ALA A 41 3.09 18.06 -16.53
N PRO A 42 2.48 18.91 -17.38
CA PRO A 42 2.89 19.05 -18.79
C PRO A 42 4.40 19.31 -18.93
N GLY A 43 5.10 18.41 -19.62
CA GLY A 43 6.56 18.45 -19.79
C GLY A 43 7.37 17.72 -18.70
N GLY A 44 6.71 17.18 -17.68
CA GLY A 44 7.32 16.35 -16.65
C GLY A 44 7.47 14.89 -17.06
N SER A 45 8.47 14.21 -16.50
CA SER A 45 8.67 12.77 -16.63
C SER A 45 8.66 12.12 -15.24
N LEU A 46 7.84 11.09 -15.10
CA LEU A 46 7.81 10.29 -13.88
C LEU A 46 8.87 9.18 -13.99
N SER A 47 9.84 9.18 -13.09
CA SER A 47 10.78 8.06 -12.89
C SER A 47 10.57 7.46 -11.50
N LYS A 48 10.88 6.17 -11.35
CA LYS A 48 10.65 5.36 -10.14
C LYS A 48 11.20 6.04 -8.88
N ASP A 49 12.35 6.69 -8.99
CA ASP A 49 13.08 7.21 -7.82
C ASP A 49 12.68 8.65 -7.43
N LEU A 50 11.90 9.36 -8.26
CA LEU A 50 11.54 10.77 -8.02
C LEU A 50 10.68 10.97 -6.77
N CYS A 51 9.76 10.04 -6.51
CA CYS A 51 8.86 10.07 -5.34
C CYS A 51 9.20 8.95 -4.35
N ALA A 52 10.45 8.49 -4.33
CA ALA A 52 10.87 7.34 -3.53
C ALA A 52 10.66 7.57 -2.03
N ARG A 53 10.91 8.78 -1.55
CA ARG A 53 10.76 9.16 -0.14
C ARG A 53 9.29 9.07 0.32
N GLU A 54 8.38 9.64 -0.46
CA GLU A 54 6.95 9.63 -0.18
C GLU A 54 6.38 8.21 -0.29
N PHE A 55 6.88 7.43 -1.25
CA PHE A 55 6.53 6.03 -1.41
C PHE A 55 6.99 5.17 -0.22
N GLU A 56 8.22 5.37 0.25
CA GLU A 56 8.76 4.65 1.41
C GLU A 56 7.95 4.96 2.68
N ALA A 57 7.57 6.21 2.90
CA ALA A 57 6.72 6.61 4.01
C ALA A 57 5.34 5.92 3.96
N LEU A 58 4.68 5.95 2.80
CA LEU A 58 3.40 5.28 2.57
C LEU A 58 3.49 3.77 2.82
N ARG A 59 4.52 3.14 2.27
CA ARG A 59 4.75 1.70 2.44
C ARG A 59 5.00 1.34 3.90
N SER A 60 5.80 2.13 4.61
CA SER A 60 6.09 1.91 6.03
C SER A 60 4.82 1.98 6.87
N CYS A 61 3.93 2.94 6.57
CA CYS A 61 2.62 3.02 7.21
C CYS A 61 1.76 1.79 6.91
N PHE A 62 1.68 1.33 5.66
CA PHE A 62 0.95 0.11 5.31
C PHE A 62 1.48 -1.12 6.05
N ALA A 63 2.81 -1.29 6.11
CA ALA A 63 3.43 -2.37 6.86
C ALA A 63 3.07 -2.33 8.35
N ALA A 64 3.04 -1.15 8.96
CA ALA A 64 2.61 -0.97 10.35
C ALA A 64 1.11 -1.26 10.55
N ALA A 65 0.25 -0.80 9.64
CA ALA A 65 -1.20 -0.95 9.71
C ALA A 65 -1.67 -2.41 9.60
N VAL A 66 -0.97 -3.21 8.79
CA VAL A 66 -1.27 -4.64 8.56
C VAL A 66 -0.48 -5.56 9.50
N GLY A 67 0.66 -5.09 10.02
CA GLY A 67 1.60 -5.79 10.89
C GLY A 67 1.23 -5.69 12.36
N GLY A 68 0.27 -6.49 12.79
CA GLY A 68 0.12 -6.79 14.21
C GLY A 68 1.35 -7.53 14.74
N ARG A 69 2.16 -6.82 15.56
CA ARG A 69 3.40 -7.22 16.27
C ARG A 69 4.71 -7.17 15.46
N GLY A 70 5.42 -6.05 15.61
CA GLY A 70 6.88 -6.02 15.81
C GLY A 70 7.79 -6.18 14.57
N PRO A 71 9.07 -5.80 14.71
CA PRO A 71 9.95 -5.32 13.63
C PRO A 71 10.56 -6.42 12.73
N LEU A 72 9.81 -7.47 12.41
CA LEU A 72 10.28 -8.56 11.54
C LEU A 72 10.03 -8.34 10.05
N LEU A 73 9.40 -7.23 9.65
CA LEU A 73 9.19 -6.86 8.25
C LEU A 73 10.15 -5.77 7.76
N ALA A 74 11.21 -5.46 8.52
CA ALA A 74 12.40 -4.79 8.00
C ALA A 74 13.24 -5.74 7.11
N LEU A 75 12.59 -6.59 6.30
CA LEU A 75 13.28 -7.18 5.17
C LEU A 75 13.53 -6.05 4.15
N PRO A 76 14.76 -5.89 3.65
CA PRO A 76 15.01 -5.00 2.54
C PRO A 76 14.09 -5.46 1.42
N LEU A 77 13.38 -4.50 0.83
CA LEU A 77 12.61 -4.70 -0.38
C LEU A 77 13.49 -5.42 -1.40
N GLN A 78 13.28 -6.72 -1.58
CA GLN A 78 13.65 -7.32 -2.84
C GLN A 78 12.75 -6.65 -3.88
N ASP A 79 13.37 -5.75 -4.65
CA ASP A 79 12.95 -5.46 -6.01
C ASP A 79 13.03 -6.77 -6.79
N PRO A 80 11.92 -7.24 -7.36
CA PRO A 80 12.00 -7.86 -8.67
C PRO A 80 11.28 -6.95 -9.64
N GLY A 81 11.93 -6.63 -10.75
CA GLY A 81 11.25 -6.13 -11.93
C GLY A 81 10.03 -7.01 -12.21
N GLY A 82 8.85 -6.44 -12.01
CA GLY A 82 7.56 -7.05 -12.27
C GLY A 82 6.82 -6.20 -13.30
N PRO A 83 6.20 -6.80 -14.33
CA PRO A 83 5.73 -6.10 -15.51
C PRO A 83 4.55 -5.17 -15.19
N SER A 84 4.51 -4.07 -15.94
CA SER A 84 3.41 -3.12 -16.16
C SER A 84 2.17 -3.37 -15.32
N PHE A 85 1.85 -2.45 -14.42
CA PHE A 85 0.53 -2.25 -13.83
C PHE A 85 -0.55 -2.16 -14.93
N PRO A 86 -1.55 -3.09 -14.99
CA PRO A 86 -2.78 -2.83 -15.72
C PRO A 86 -4.03 -3.11 -14.87
N LEU A 87 -3.89 -3.47 -13.58
CA LEU A 87 -5.02 -3.96 -12.78
C LEU A 87 -5.48 -3.02 -11.65
N LEU A 88 -4.78 -1.90 -11.42
CA LEU A 88 -5.23 -0.86 -10.50
C LEU A 88 -6.15 0.18 -11.15
N SER A 89 -6.27 0.16 -12.49
CA SER A 89 -7.21 1.01 -13.24
C SER A 89 -8.68 0.74 -12.93
N ARG A 90 -9.00 -0.35 -12.21
CA ARG A 90 -10.36 -0.72 -11.81
C ARG A 90 -10.72 -0.36 -10.38
N TRP A 91 -9.75 0.13 -9.57
CA TRP A 91 -9.96 0.54 -8.18
C TRP A 91 -10.01 2.07 -7.99
N PHE A 92 -9.53 2.84 -8.98
CA PHE A 92 -9.46 4.31 -8.96
C PHE A 92 -10.37 4.97 -10.01
N LYS A 93 -11.53 4.37 -10.29
CA LYS A 93 -12.59 4.98 -11.11
C LYS A 93 -13.73 5.38 -10.17
N VAL A 94 -13.58 6.54 -9.54
CA VAL A 94 -14.71 7.34 -9.03
C VAL A 94 -15.37 8.04 -10.22
#